data_AF-A0A351MDV4-F1
#
_entry.id   AF-A0A351MDV4-F1
#
_cell.length_a   1.000
_cell.length_b   1.000
_cell.length_c   1.000
_cell.angle_alpha   90.00
_cell.angle_beta   90.00
_cell.angle_gamma   90.00
#
_symmetry.space_group_name_H-M   'P 1'
#
loop_
_entity.id
_entity.type
_entity.pdbx_description
1 polymer ?
#
loop_
_entity_poly.entity_id
_entity_poly.type
_entity_poly.pdbx_seq_one_letter_code
_entity_poly.pdbx_strand_id
1 'polypeptide(L)'
;MQPAAHTRRVGDQIEIHSLEEHLREVARMARAFAEPFGGGPWAELAGLWHDLGKYRAGFQDYIRRIEDPHAHIEGRAVVGRDKTERFARAARALRCARGLKPDSAAF
;
A
#
# COMPACT_ATOMS: atom_id res chain seq x y z
N MET A 1 1.15 -2.15 -13.13
CA MET A 1 0.28 -2.89 -12.18
C MET A 1 0.08 -2.04 -10.94
N GLN A 2 -1.16 -1.98 -10.44
CA GLN A 2 -1.49 -1.19 -9.23
C GLN A 2 -1.05 -1.94 -7.96
N PRO A 3 -0.45 -1.26 -6.97
CA PRO A 3 -0.13 -1.87 -5.67
C PRO A 3 -1.40 -2.27 -4.90
N ALA A 4 -1.42 -3.46 -4.32
CA ALA A 4 -2.55 -3.98 -3.55
C ALA A 4 -2.35 -3.78 -2.04
N ALA A 5 -3.41 -3.41 -1.32
CA ALA A 5 -3.43 -3.46 0.15
C ALA A 5 -3.72 -4.86 0.66
N HIS A 6 -4.73 -5.49 0.06
CA HIS A 6 -5.16 -6.86 0.26
C HIS A 6 -5.98 -7.33 -0.94
N THR A 7 -6.15 -8.63 -1.03
CA THR A 7 -7.02 -9.32 -1.98
C THR A 7 -8.18 -9.92 -1.22
N ARG A 8 -9.39 -9.80 -1.76
CA ARG A 8 -10.59 -10.40 -1.19
C ARG A 8 -11.14 -11.41 -2.17
N ARG A 9 -11.39 -12.64 -1.71
CA ARG A 9 -12.11 -13.64 -2.49
C ARG A 9 -13.61 -13.38 -2.39
N VAL A 10 -14.26 -13.17 -3.53
CA VAL A 10 -15.70 -12.99 -3.66
C VAL A 10 -16.21 -14.07 -4.61
N GLY A 11 -16.66 -15.20 -4.04
CA GLY A 11 -16.95 -16.42 -4.80
C GLY A 11 -15.69 -17.00 -5.45
N ASP A 12 -15.71 -17.14 -6.78
CA ASP A 12 -14.56 -17.59 -7.58
C ASP A 12 -13.69 -16.45 -8.11
N GLN A 13 -14.01 -15.19 -7.77
CA GLN A 13 -13.26 -14.03 -8.21
C GLN A 13 -12.34 -13.51 -7.10
N ILE A 14 -11.16 -13.04 -7.49
CA ILE A 14 -10.24 -12.31 -6.62
C ILE A 14 -10.40 -10.83 -6.92
N GLU A 15 -10.93 -10.09 -5.96
CA GLU A 15 -11.01 -8.64 -6.02
C GLU A 15 -9.76 -8.04 -5.36
N ILE A 16 -9.06 -7.19 -6.10
CA ILE A 16 -7.86 -6.50 -5.61
C ILE A 16 -8.29 -5.15 -5.07
N HIS A 17 -8.13 -4.94 -3.77
CA HIS A 17 -8.31 -3.61 -3.20
C HIS A 17 -7.00 -2.83 -3.32
N SER A 18 -7.05 -1.69 -4.01
CA SER A 18 -5.86 -0.89 -4.24
C SER A 18 -5.30 -0.33 -2.93
N LEU A 19 -3.97 -0.29 -2.81
CA LEU A 19 -3.31 0.23 -1.62
C LEU A 19 -3.60 1.72 -1.41
N GLU A 20 -3.71 2.48 -2.49
CA GLU A 20 -4.03 3.92 -2.39
C GLU A 20 -5.43 4.15 -1.84
N GLU A 21 -6.44 3.47 -2.40
CA GLU A 21 -7.83 3.58 -1.94
C GLU A 21 -7.98 3.15 -0.49
N HIS A 22 -7.35 2.03 -0.14
CA HIS A 22 -7.33 1.53 1.24
C HIS A 22 -6.77 2.58 2.21
N LEU A 23 -5.61 3.17 1.91
CA LEU A 23 -4.99 4.18 2.78
C LEU A 23 -5.86 5.44 2.91
N ARG A 24 -6.52 5.86 1.83
CA ARG A 24 -7.42 7.02 1.83
C ARG A 24 -8.66 6.79 2.68
N GLU A 25 -9.31 5.63 2.52
CA GLU A 25 -10.50 5.31 3.31
C GLU A 25 -10.18 5.11 4.79
N VAL A 26 -9.07 4.44 5.12
CA VAL A 26 -8.60 4.30 6.51
C VAL A 26 -8.31 5.67 7.12
N ALA A 27 -7.63 6.56 6.40
CA ALA A 27 -7.35 7.92 6.88
C ALA A 27 -8.63 8.73 7.14
N ARG A 28 -9.59 8.67 6.20
CA ARG A 28 -10.88 9.34 6.33
C ARG A 28 -11.67 8.84 7.54
N MET A 29 -11.72 7.53 7.75
CA MET A 29 -12.40 6.93 8.90
C MET A 29 -11.68 7.26 10.21
N ALA A 30 -10.34 7.16 10.24
CA ALA A 30 -9.53 7.47 11.41
C ALA A 30 -9.75 8.92 11.87
N ARG A 31 -9.78 9.86 10.92
CA ARG A 31 -10.15 11.26 11.19
C ARG A 31 -11.51 11.35 11.87
N ALA A 32 -12.55 10.78 11.25
CA ALA A 32 -13.92 10.88 11.75
C ALA A 32 -14.06 10.33 13.18
N PHE A 33 -13.33 9.25 13.50
CA PHE A 33 -13.33 8.70 14.86
C PHE A 33 -12.58 9.55 15.88
N ALA A 34 -11.52 10.24 15.46
CA ALA A 34 -10.71 11.07 16.35
C ALA A 34 -11.20 12.52 16.45
N GLU A 35 -12.07 12.97 15.54
CA GLU A 35 -12.62 14.34 15.52
C GLU A 35 -13.29 14.74 16.85
N PRO A 36 -14.12 13.89 17.50
CA PRO A 36 -14.73 14.24 18.80
C PRO A 36 -13.72 14.47 19.93
N PHE A 37 -12.49 13.98 19.77
CA PHE A 37 -11.40 14.12 20.73
C PHE A 37 -10.40 15.22 20.33
N GLY A 38 -10.67 15.97 19.25
CA GLY A 38 -9.76 16.98 18.70
C GLY A 38 -8.52 16.39 17.99
N GLY A 39 -8.48 15.08 17.78
CA GLY A 39 -7.34 14.35 17.22
C GLY A 39 -7.45 14.05 15.71
N GLY A 40 -8.50 14.54 15.04
CA GLY A 40 -8.83 14.21 13.64
C GLY A 40 -7.63 14.25 12.68
N PRO A 41 -6.91 15.38 12.54
CA PRO A 41 -5.77 15.49 11.62
C PRO A 41 -4.62 14.51 11.93
N TRP A 42 -4.35 14.23 13.20
CA TRP A 42 -3.31 13.28 13.60
C TRP A 42 -3.69 11.84 13.26
N ALA A 43 -4.95 11.48 13.49
CA ALA A 43 -5.47 10.16 13.14
C ALA A 43 -5.53 9.96 11.61
N GLU A 44 -5.86 11.00 10.85
CA GLU A 44 -5.81 10.99 9.38
C GLU A 44 -4.41 10.65 8.87
N LEU A 45 -3.39 11.38 9.37
CA LEU A 45 -1.99 11.15 9.01
C LEU A 45 -1.51 9.76 9.41
N ALA A 46 -1.88 9.30 10.62
CA ALA A 46 -1.56 7.95 11.07
C ALA A 46 -2.18 6.89 10.14
N GLY A 47 -3.44 7.07 9.74
CA GLY A 47 -4.14 6.20 8.80
C GLY A 47 -3.47 6.15 7.41
N LEU A 48 -3.01 7.29 6.89
CA LEU A 48 -2.28 7.36 5.62
C LEU A 48 -0.93 6.64 5.68
N TRP A 49 -0.25 6.64 6.83
CA TRP A 49 1.12 6.15 6.94
C TRP A 49 1.25 4.70 7.37
N HIS A 50 0.24 4.16 8.07
CA HIS A 50 0.37 2.88 8.78
C HIS A 50 0.87 1.74 7.88
N ASP A 51 0.43 1.70 6.62
CA ASP A 51 0.68 0.61 5.67
C ASP A 51 1.56 1.01 4.48
N LEU A 52 2.27 2.15 4.54
CA LEU A 52 3.18 2.57 3.45
C LEU A 52 4.28 1.53 3.15
N GLY A 53 4.60 0.66 4.12
CA GLY A 53 5.50 -0.47 3.92
C GLY A 53 5.06 -1.45 2.83
N LYS A 54 3.75 -1.52 2.53
CA LYS A 54 3.18 -2.39 1.50
C LYS A 54 3.54 -1.95 0.08
N TYR A 55 4.00 -0.72 -0.15
CA TYR A 55 4.50 -0.30 -1.47
C TYR A 55 5.83 -0.97 -1.88
N ARG A 56 6.51 -1.67 -0.96
CA ARG A 56 7.78 -2.36 -1.26
C ARG A 56 7.53 -3.54 -2.21
N ALA A 57 8.38 -3.68 -3.24
CA ALA A 57 8.29 -4.80 -4.20
C ALA A 57 8.18 -6.16 -3.50
N GLY A 58 9.09 -6.46 -2.57
CA GLY A 58 9.09 -7.74 -1.86
C GLY A 58 7.83 -7.98 -1.03
N PHE A 59 7.16 -6.92 -0.55
CA PHE A 59 5.88 -7.07 0.16
C PHE A 59 4.73 -7.31 -0.83
N GLN A 60 4.74 -6.62 -1.96
CA GLN A 60 3.78 -6.86 -3.04
C GLN A 60 3.92 -8.27 -3.64
N ASP A 61 5.14 -8.79 -3.75
CA ASP A 61 5.38 -10.17 -4.16
C ASP A 61 4.87 -11.17 -3.12
N TYR A 62 5.00 -10.86 -1.84
CA TYR A 62 4.44 -11.65 -0.75
C TYR A 62 2.90 -11.69 -0.79
N ILE A 63 2.23 -10.54 -0.93
CA ILE A 63 0.76 -10.44 -1.05
C ILE A 63 0.27 -11.30 -2.23
N ARG A 64 0.98 -11.27 -3.36
CA ARG A 64 0.63 -12.07 -4.54
C ARG A 64 0.85 -13.57 -4.37
N ARG A 65 1.86 -13.97 -3.59
CA ARG A 65 2.25 -15.39 -3.42
C ARG A 65 1.37 -16.13 -2.43
N ILE A 66 0.89 -15.47 -1.38
CA ILE A 66 0.03 -16.12 -0.37
C ILE A 66 -1.31 -16.58 -0.94
N GLU A 67 -1.72 -15.99 -2.06
CA GLU A 67 -3.01 -16.27 -2.69
C GLU A 67 -2.92 -17.30 -3.82
N ASP A 68 -1.74 -17.92 -4.04
CA ASP A 68 -1.63 -19.13 -4.85
C ASP A 68 -2.13 -20.32 -4.01
N PRO A 69 -3.19 -21.04 -4.43
CA PRO A 69 -3.72 -22.21 -3.72
C PRO A 69 -2.69 -23.33 -3.49
N HIS A 70 -1.53 -23.27 -4.15
CA HIS A 70 -0.41 -24.20 -4.01
C HIS A 70 0.82 -23.62 -3.28
N ALA A 71 0.76 -22.38 -2.78
CA ALA A 71 1.86 -21.79 -2.02
C ALA A 71 1.94 -22.35 -0.60
N HIS A 72 2.44 -23.59 -0.49
CA HIS A 72 3.03 -24.08 0.73
C HIS A 72 4.14 -23.12 1.16
N ILE A 73 4.05 -22.63 2.41
CA ILE A 73 5.03 -21.74 3.03
C ILE A 73 6.31 -22.57 3.32
N GLU A 74 7.07 -22.90 2.27
CA GLU A 74 8.43 -23.38 2.41
C GLU A 74 9.40 -22.19 2.39
N GLY A 75 9.60 -21.61 3.57
CA GLY A 75 10.93 -21.26 4.06
C GLY A 75 11.82 -20.27 3.27
N ARG A 76 11.31 -19.43 2.36
CA ARG A 76 12.16 -18.42 1.71
C ARG A 76 11.97 -17.03 2.31
N ALA A 77 12.79 -16.76 3.32
CA ALA A 77 12.97 -15.45 3.93
C ALA A 77 13.03 -14.36 2.86
N VAL A 78 12.33 -13.24 3.11
CA VAL A 78 12.33 -12.03 2.29
C VAL A 78 13.78 -11.54 2.15
N VAL A 79 14.43 -11.91 1.05
CA VAL A 79 15.75 -11.40 0.68
C VAL A 79 15.56 -9.96 0.22
N GLY A 80 16.20 -9.01 0.92
CA GLY A 80 16.21 -7.60 0.55
C GLY A 80 15.92 -6.67 1.72
N ARG A 81 16.87 -6.59 2.65
CA ARG A 81 16.84 -5.67 3.80
C ARG A 81 17.42 -4.30 3.42
N ASP A 82 17.09 -3.76 2.25
CA ASP A 82 17.51 -2.42 1.87
C ASP A 82 16.43 -1.40 2.32
N LYS A 83 16.82 -0.48 3.20
CA LYS A 83 15.93 0.44 3.93
C LYS A 83 15.90 1.85 3.33
N THR A 84 16.58 2.08 2.22
CA THR A 84 16.97 3.43 1.80
C THR A 84 15.95 4.12 0.86
N GLU A 85 15.05 3.37 0.22
CA GLU A 85 14.15 3.89 -0.84
C GLU A 85 12.67 4.07 -0.44
N ARG A 86 12.38 4.27 0.86
CA ARG A 86 11.02 4.12 1.43
C ARG A 86 10.01 5.19 1.00
N PHE A 87 10.46 6.39 0.61
CA PHE A 87 9.57 7.50 0.23
C PHE A 87 9.45 7.71 -1.29
N ALA A 88 10.55 7.53 -2.04
CA ALA A 88 10.57 7.80 -3.47
C ALA A 88 9.64 6.88 -4.28
N ARG A 89 9.50 5.61 -3.87
CA ARG A 89 8.64 4.65 -4.56
C ARG A 89 7.15 4.90 -4.36
N ALA A 90 6.73 5.33 -3.17
CA ALA A 90 5.34 5.72 -2.91
C ALA A 90 4.95 6.95 -3.74
N ALA A 91 5.81 7.97 -3.78
CA ALA A 91 5.61 9.16 -4.61
C ALA A 91 5.52 8.84 -6.12
N ARG A 92 6.37 7.94 -6.62
CA ARG A 92 6.35 7.52 -8.03
C ARG A 92 5.10 6.69 -8.39
N ALA A 93 4.66 5.79 -7.50
CA ALA A 93 3.44 5.01 -7.70
C ALA A 93 2.18 5.90 -7.78
N LEU A 94 2.09 6.90 -6.90
CA LEU A 94 1.01 7.90 -6.92
C LEU A 94 1.03 8.78 -8.18
N ARG A 95 2.22 9.15 -8.70
CA ARG A 95 2.35 9.91 -9.96
C ARG A 95 1.89 9.09 -11.18
N CYS A 96 2.23 7.81 -11.25
CA CYS A 96 1.79 6.93 -12.34
C CYS A 96 0.28 6.64 -12.29
N ALA A 97 -0.30 6.43 -11.09
CA ALA A 97 -1.75 6.25 -10.94
C ALA A 97 -2.55 7.50 -11.35
N ARG A 98 -1.93 8.68 -11.26
CA ARG A 98 -2.51 9.98 -11.66
C ARG A 98 -2.15 10.42 -13.09
N GLY A 99 -1.44 9.61 -13.87
CA GLY A 99 -1.09 9.93 -15.27
C GLY A 99 -0.12 11.11 -15.45
N LEU A 100 0.55 11.59 -14.39
CA LEU A 100 1.51 12.70 -14.49
C LEU A 100 2.87 12.19 -14.97
N LYS A 101 3.32 12.65 -16.15
CA LYS A 101 4.69 12.46 -16.63
C LYS A 101 5.66 13.23 -15.69
N PRO A 102 6.86 12.69 -15.43
CA PRO A 102 7.88 13.45 -14.73
C PRO A 102 8.32 14.63 -15.61
N ASP A 103 8.28 15.84 -15.05
CA ASP A 103 8.91 17.00 -15.69
C ASP A 103 10.40 16.71 -15.89
N SER A 104 10.89 17.02 -17.09
CA SER A 104 12.26 16.79 -17.57
C SER A 104 13.31 17.69 -16.90
N ALA A 105 13.14 18.03 -15.63
CA ALA A 105 14.01 18.94 -14.90
C ALA A 105 14.23 18.46 -13.46
N ALA A 106 15.10 17.48 -13.29
CA ALA A 106 15.94 17.32 -12.10
C ALA A 106 17.05 16.30 -12.43
N PHE A 107 18.27 16.78 -12.60
CA PHE A 107 19.51 16.00 -12.52
C PHE A 107 19.78 15.59 -11.07
#